data_AF-A0A4Y7KXU5-F1
#
_entry.id   AF-A0A4Y7KXU5-F1
#
_cell.length_a   1.000
_cell.length_b   1.000
_cell.length_c   1.000
_cell.angle_alpha   90.00
_cell.angle_beta   90.00
_cell.angle_gamma   90.00
#
_symmetry.space_group_name_H-M   'P 1'
#
loop_
_entity.id
_entity.type
_entity.pdbx_description
1 polymer ?
#
loop_
_entity_poly.entity_id
_entity_poly.type
_entity_poly.pdbx_seq_one_letter_code
_entity_poly.pdbx_strand_id
1 'polypeptide(L)'
;MFKFWGSQEPQEPPPPPRVQGGPGQTSWYPPSVVSSSNSSRPSTPGGGSSSSSFNMQQRPSSDRPQSQSQTQLSPAEAAGIIYQLKDKSVDELRRLLTDREAYNQFLFSLDQVKTQNNLRDELRKETLQLARQNIENEPRIVELRNQCRIIRTTELAAAEERLNELERQKEETLKFYSPGTLLQKVLDAVNKTDEESEVLHKQLLEKEIDLSSFIQKYKKLRTSHHKHSLTHLAAKTICL
;
A
#
# COMPACT_ATOMS: atom_id res chain seq x y z
N MET A 1 -50.37 27.97 17.89
CA MET A 1 -51.50 27.07 17.58
C MET A 1 -50.97 25.67 17.38
N PHE A 2 -51.42 24.74 18.22
CA PHE A 2 -51.22 23.31 18.06
C PHE A 2 -51.98 22.78 16.84
N LYS A 3 -51.44 21.75 16.17
CA LYS A 3 -52.11 20.44 16.07
C LYS A 3 -51.12 19.38 15.58
N PHE A 4 -51.28 18.22 16.21
CA PHE A 4 -50.45 17.04 16.20
C PHE A 4 -51.33 15.85 15.80
N TRP A 5 -50.68 14.81 15.31
CA TRP A 5 -51.13 13.42 15.11
C TRP A 5 -51.65 12.99 13.73
N GLY A 6 -50.88 12.06 13.15
CA GLY A 6 -51.20 11.19 12.03
C GLY A 6 -50.08 10.15 11.90
N SER A 7 -50.18 9.07 12.68
CA SER A 7 -49.27 7.91 12.60
C SER A 7 -49.53 7.12 11.32
N GLN A 8 -48.49 6.84 10.54
CA GLN A 8 -48.33 5.64 9.72
C GLN A 8 -46.83 5.38 9.48
N GLU A 9 -46.49 4.10 9.37
CA GLU A 9 -45.18 3.46 9.56
C GLU A 9 -44.02 3.93 8.64
N PRO A 10 -42.75 3.62 8.98
CA PRO A 10 -41.60 3.91 8.15
C PRO A 10 -41.59 3.05 6.87
N GLN A 11 -41.60 3.70 5.72
CA GLN A 11 -41.42 3.07 4.41
C GLN A 11 -39.92 2.83 4.16
N GLU A 12 -39.57 1.56 4.00
CA GLU A 12 -38.23 1.01 3.77
C GLU A 12 -37.71 1.35 2.35
N PRO A 13 -36.44 1.75 2.16
CA PRO A 13 -35.79 1.79 0.85
C PRO A 13 -35.38 0.37 0.37
N PRO A 14 -35.35 0.09 -0.95
CA PRO A 14 -35.25 -1.28 -1.48
C PRO A 14 -33.89 -1.95 -1.19
N PRO A 15 -33.85 -3.30 -1.08
CA PRO A 15 -32.65 -4.04 -0.70
C PRO A 15 -31.63 -4.18 -1.84
N PRO A 16 -30.32 -4.21 -1.55
CA PRO A 16 -29.28 -4.59 -2.50
C PRO A 16 -29.31 -6.10 -2.81
N PRO A 17 -28.76 -6.53 -3.96
CA PRO A 17 -28.90 -7.90 -4.45
C PRO A 17 -28.23 -8.92 -3.53
N ARG A 18 -29.00 -9.98 -3.25
CA ARG A 18 -28.65 -11.13 -2.41
C ARG A 18 -27.63 -12.02 -3.13
N VAL A 19 -26.38 -12.07 -2.64
CA VAL A 19 -25.46 -13.17 -2.92
C VAL A 19 -25.48 -14.11 -1.71
N GLN A 20 -25.90 -15.34 -1.96
CA GLN A 20 -26.19 -16.37 -0.97
C GLN A 20 -24.98 -17.31 -0.84
N GLY A 21 -24.42 -17.45 0.38
CA GLY A 21 -23.68 -18.65 0.78
C GLY A 21 -22.43 -18.45 1.66
N GLY A 22 -22.52 -18.87 2.94
CA GLY A 22 -21.37 -19.38 3.73
C GLY A 22 -20.99 -18.60 5.00
N PRO A 23 -20.96 -19.20 6.20
CA PRO A 23 -20.77 -18.49 7.46
C PRO A 23 -19.30 -18.38 7.88
N GLY A 24 -18.94 -17.22 8.45
CA GLY A 24 -17.81 -17.08 9.36
C GLY A 24 -16.50 -16.60 8.73
N GLN A 25 -16.24 -15.29 8.86
CA GLN A 25 -15.01 -14.71 9.44
C GLN A 25 -14.89 -13.23 9.01
N THR A 26 -15.19 -12.31 9.94
CA THR A 26 -14.76 -10.91 9.88
C THR A 26 -13.26 -10.85 10.18
N SER A 27 -12.42 -11.02 9.16
CA SER A 27 -10.96 -10.90 9.29
C SER A 27 -10.53 -9.44 9.18
N TRP A 28 -9.98 -8.91 10.28
CA TRP A 28 -9.44 -7.54 10.40
C TRP A 28 -8.04 -7.34 9.79
N TYR A 29 -7.60 -8.23 8.88
CA TYR A 29 -6.28 -8.16 8.26
C TYR A 29 -6.39 -8.14 6.73
N PRO A 30 -5.56 -7.33 6.04
CA PRO A 30 -5.51 -7.35 4.58
C PRO A 30 -4.91 -8.69 4.10
N PRO A 31 -5.38 -9.26 2.98
CA PRO A 31 -4.77 -10.45 2.42
C PRO A 31 -3.39 -10.08 1.84
N SER A 32 -2.37 -10.82 2.27
CA SER A 32 -1.03 -10.74 1.70
C SER A 32 -1.07 -11.20 0.23
N VAL A 33 -0.59 -10.33 -0.66
CA VAL A 33 -0.40 -10.66 -2.07
C VAL A 33 0.70 -11.71 -2.21
N VAL A 34 0.31 -12.94 -2.53
CA VAL A 34 1.22 -13.94 -3.09
C VAL A 34 1.10 -13.89 -4.60
N SER A 35 2.08 -13.27 -5.25
CA SER A 35 2.28 -13.34 -6.70
C SER A 35 3.43 -14.28 -6.96
N SER A 36 3.19 -15.27 -7.81
CA SER A 36 4.07 -16.37 -8.14
C SER A 36 5.37 -15.96 -8.85
N SER A 37 6.41 -16.70 -8.51
CA SER A 37 7.68 -17.00 -9.18
C SER A 37 7.93 -16.45 -10.60
N ASN A 38 9.01 -15.67 -10.76
CA ASN A 38 9.93 -15.85 -11.87
C ASN A 38 11.37 -15.37 -11.54
N SER A 39 12.31 -16.32 -11.57
CA SER A 39 13.73 -16.26 -11.96
C SER A 39 14.50 -14.91 -11.94
N SER A 40 15.54 -14.86 -11.09
CA SER A 40 16.97 -14.63 -11.44
C SER A 40 17.69 -13.69 -10.45
N ARG A 41 18.67 -14.26 -9.72
CA ARG A 41 19.60 -13.55 -8.83
C ARG A 41 20.74 -12.90 -9.64
N PRO A 42 21.45 -11.93 -9.06
CA PRO A 42 22.88 -12.13 -8.88
C PRO A 42 23.38 -11.83 -7.45
N SER A 43 24.53 -12.41 -7.13
CA SER A 43 25.19 -12.41 -5.82
C SER A 43 26.18 -11.25 -5.64
N THR A 44 26.11 -10.63 -4.44
CA THR A 44 27.03 -9.82 -3.59
C THR A 44 28.49 -9.53 -4.00
N PRO A 45 29.14 -8.43 -3.52
CA PRO A 45 29.90 -8.49 -2.25
C PRO A 45 30.01 -7.20 -1.39
N GLY A 46 30.11 -7.39 -0.06
CA GLY A 46 31.15 -6.80 0.81
C GLY A 46 31.05 -5.35 1.32
N GLY A 47 30.79 -5.18 2.62
CA GLY A 47 31.11 -3.96 3.40
C GLY A 47 30.72 -4.14 4.87
N GLY A 48 31.71 -4.19 5.77
CA GLY A 48 31.56 -4.71 7.14
C GLY A 48 31.32 -3.69 8.26
N SER A 49 31.02 -4.27 9.44
CA SER A 49 31.10 -3.74 10.82
C SER A 49 30.13 -2.60 11.19
N SER A 50 29.44 -2.56 12.33
CA SER A 50 29.46 -3.34 13.57
C SER A 50 28.24 -2.98 14.44
N SER A 51 27.84 -3.92 15.30
CA SER A 51 27.14 -3.79 16.59
C SER A 51 25.72 -3.20 16.66
N SER A 52 24.72 -4.07 16.80
CA SER A 52 23.87 -4.17 18.00
C SER A 52 22.83 -5.28 17.79
N SER A 53 23.14 -6.49 18.26
CA SER A 53 22.22 -7.63 18.22
C SER A 53 21.35 -7.62 19.47
N PHE A 54 20.11 -7.17 19.33
CA PHE A 54 19.02 -7.47 20.27
C PHE A 54 18.37 -8.78 19.83
N ASN A 55 18.55 -9.79 20.67
CA ASN A 55 18.01 -11.13 20.55
C ASN A 55 16.56 -11.15 21.07
N MET A 56 15.58 -11.63 20.30
CA MET A 56 14.56 -12.59 20.77
C MET A 56 13.50 -12.85 19.70
N GLN A 57 13.63 -13.98 18.99
CA GLN A 57 12.46 -14.70 18.48
C GLN A 57 12.78 -16.20 18.41
N GLN A 58 13.02 -16.81 19.56
CA GLN A 58 12.82 -18.25 19.70
C GLN A 58 11.39 -18.48 20.17
N ARG A 59 10.57 -18.93 19.22
CA ARG A 59 9.26 -19.52 19.44
C ARG A 59 9.49 -20.85 20.19
N PRO A 60 8.95 -21.09 21.40
CA PRO A 60 8.92 -22.44 21.91
C PRO A 60 7.85 -23.21 21.14
N SER A 61 8.28 -24.29 20.51
CA SER A 61 7.47 -25.40 20.06
C SER A 61 6.43 -25.76 21.11
N SER A 62 5.19 -25.97 20.67
CA SER A 62 4.13 -26.55 21.47
C SER A 62 4.42 -28.04 21.72
N ASP A 63 5.44 -28.32 22.53
CA ASP A 63 5.62 -29.61 23.18
C ASP A 63 5.24 -29.45 24.65
N ARG A 64 4.05 -29.97 24.95
CA ARG A 64 3.54 -30.29 26.27
C ARG A 64 4.64 -30.79 27.21
N PRO A 65 4.80 -30.19 28.40
CA PRO A 65 5.26 -30.90 29.57
C PRO A 65 4.13 -30.98 30.60
N GLN A 66 3.77 -32.22 30.92
CA GLN A 66 3.41 -32.73 32.23
C GLN A 66 2.68 -31.80 33.22
N SER A 67 1.53 -32.28 33.68
CA SER A 67 0.93 -31.97 34.97
C SER A 67 2.00 -31.48 35.96
N GLN A 68 1.91 -30.21 36.34
CA GLN A 68 2.75 -29.67 37.40
C GLN A 68 2.49 -30.48 38.65
N SER A 69 3.49 -31.29 38.92
CA SER A 69 3.66 -32.15 40.05
C SER A 69 3.69 -31.29 41.30
N GLN A 70 3.20 -31.87 42.40
CA GLN A 70 3.32 -31.37 43.77
C GLN A 70 4.53 -30.44 43.98
N THR A 71 4.21 -29.23 44.42
CA THR A 71 5.05 -28.21 45.04
C THR A 71 6.28 -28.80 45.75
N GLN A 72 7.40 -28.94 45.04
CA GLN A 72 8.70 -29.10 45.68
C GLN A 72 9.22 -27.69 45.94
N LEU A 73 8.86 -27.13 47.10
CA LEU A 73 9.47 -25.92 47.62
C LEU A 73 10.98 -26.14 47.66
N SER A 74 11.78 -25.18 47.18
CA SER A 74 13.23 -25.30 47.30
C SER A 74 13.60 -25.43 48.78
N PRO A 75 14.56 -26.29 49.17
CA PRO A 75 14.98 -26.43 50.56
C PRO A 75 15.34 -25.09 51.23
N ALA A 76 15.85 -24.14 50.46
CA ALA A 76 16.15 -22.79 50.94
C ALA A 76 14.89 -21.96 51.26
N GLU A 77 13.83 -22.07 50.46
CA GLU A 77 12.56 -21.38 50.68
C GLU A 77 11.82 -21.96 51.88
N ALA A 78 11.79 -23.31 51.98
CA ALA A 78 11.24 -24.01 53.13
C ALA A 78 11.98 -23.65 54.44
N ALA A 79 13.31 -23.55 54.41
CA ALA A 79 14.11 -23.15 55.56
C ALA A 79 13.80 -21.72 56.03
N GLY A 80 13.52 -20.79 55.10
CA GLY A 80 13.11 -19.41 55.42
C GLY A 80 11.75 -19.32 56.11
N ILE A 81 10.80 -20.18 55.74
CA ILE A 81 9.49 -20.27 56.39
C ILE A 81 9.62 -20.92 57.77
N ILE A 82 10.41 -22.00 57.89
CA ILE A 82 10.68 -22.67 59.16
C ILE A 82 11.36 -21.71 60.15
N TYR A 83 12.27 -20.87 59.67
CA TYR A 83 12.91 -19.83 60.49
C TYR A 83 11.89 -18.85 61.11
N GLN A 84 10.88 -18.44 60.36
CA GLN A 84 9.82 -17.54 60.85
C GLN A 84 8.83 -18.22 61.80
N LEU A 85 8.74 -19.55 61.78
CA LEU A 85 7.92 -20.33 62.68
C LEU A 85 8.63 -20.71 63.99
N LYS A 86 9.96 -20.80 63.98
CA LYS A 86 10.76 -21.30 65.12
C LYS A 86 10.62 -20.44 66.39
N ASP A 87 10.41 -19.13 66.23
CA ASP A 87 10.39 -18.16 67.32
C ASP A 87 8.97 -17.92 67.89
N LYS A 88 7.95 -18.63 67.37
CA LYS A 88 6.55 -18.53 67.82
C LYS A 88 6.26 -19.47 68.99
N SER A 89 5.37 -19.06 69.89
CA SER A 89 4.97 -19.90 71.03
C SER A 89 4.09 -21.07 70.59
N VAL A 90 3.99 -22.11 71.43
CA VAL A 90 3.13 -23.28 71.16
C VAL A 90 1.67 -22.87 70.99
N ASP A 91 1.19 -21.90 71.77
CA ASP A 91 -0.17 -21.39 71.67
C ASP A 91 -0.40 -20.64 70.35
N GLU A 92 0.59 -19.88 69.88
CA GLU A 92 0.54 -19.21 68.58
C GLU A 92 0.57 -20.19 67.41
N LEU A 93 1.37 -21.26 67.50
CA LEU A 93 1.41 -22.32 66.48
C LEU A 93 0.10 -23.12 66.45
N ARG A 94 -0.48 -23.44 67.62
CA ARG A 94 -1.81 -24.05 67.72
C ARG A 94 -2.89 -23.14 67.14
N ARG A 95 -2.80 -21.84 67.41
CA ARG A 95 -3.69 -20.84 66.83
C ARG A 95 -3.53 -20.79 65.31
N LEU A 96 -2.32 -20.77 64.76
CA LEU A 96 -2.07 -20.81 63.32
C LEU A 96 -2.63 -22.07 62.63
N LEU A 97 -2.70 -23.20 63.34
CA LEU A 97 -3.28 -24.46 62.83
C LEU A 97 -4.82 -24.49 62.87
N THR A 98 -5.43 -23.72 63.77
CA THR A 98 -6.87 -23.85 64.10
C THR A 98 -7.68 -22.64 63.60
N ASP A 99 -7.08 -21.45 63.62
CA ASP A 99 -7.67 -20.19 63.21
C ASP A 99 -7.19 -19.82 61.80
N ARG A 100 -8.14 -19.77 60.86
CA ARG A 100 -7.90 -19.50 59.44
C ARG A 100 -7.44 -18.07 59.21
N GLU A 101 -7.98 -17.12 59.96
CA GLU A 101 -7.64 -15.71 59.85
C GLU A 101 -6.22 -15.47 60.37
N ALA A 102 -5.85 -16.10 61.49
CA ALA A 102 -4.46 -16.08 61.98
C ALA A 102 -3.47 -16.68 60.97
N TYR A 103 -3.83 -17.79 60.33
CA TYR A 103 -3.03 -18.38 59.25
C TYR A 103 -2.87 -17.45 58.06
N ASN A 104 -3.96 -16.86 57.57
CA ASN A 104 -3.91 -15.94 56.43
C ASN A 104 -3.09 -14.68 56.75
N GLN A 105 -3.21 -14.13 57.95
CA GLN A 105 -2.39 -13.00 58.39
C GLN A 105 -0.90 -13.34 58.39
N PHE A 106 -0.53 -14.53 58.88
CA PHE A 106 0.85 -15.01 58.80
C PHE A 106 1.30 -15.21 57.34
N LEU A 107 0.45 -15.83 56.50
CA LEU A 107 0.74 -16.04 55.07
C LEU A 107 1.01 -14.71 54.34
N PHE A 108 0.18 -13.68 54.56
CA PHE A 108 0.39 -12.35 53.98
C PHE A 108 1.56 -11.58 54.62
N SER A 109 2.01 -11.99 55.81
CA SER A 109 3.21 -11.43 56.44
C SER A 109 4.51 -11.95 55.80
N LEU A 110 4.49 -13.11 55.14
CA LEU A 110 5.65 -13.69 54.47
C LEU A 110 6.07 -12.81 53.28
N ASP A 111 7.37 -12.46 53.24
CA ASP A 111 7.90 -11.58 52.19
C ASP A 111 7.78 -12.19 50.78
N GLN A 112 7.82 -13.52 50.65
CA GLN A 112 7.60 -14.20 49.38
C GLN A 112 6.18 -13.95 48.84
N VAL A 113 5.17 -14.01 49.73
CA VAL A 113 3.76 -13.77 49.36
C VAL A 113 3.52 -12.29 49.08
N LYS A 114 4.12 -11.38 49.86
CA LYS A 114 4.07 -9.93 49.57
C LYS A 114 4.67 -9.61 48.21
N THR A 115 5.86 -10.17 47.93
CA THR A 115 6.56 -9.96 46.65
C THR A 115 5.74 -10.47 45.48
N GLN A 116 5.17 -11.68 45.59
CA GLN A 116 4.31 -12.25 44.54
C GLN A 116 3.03 -11.42 44.35
N ASN A 117 2.41 -10.96 45.44
CA ASN A 117 1.20 -10.14 45.37
C ASN A 117 1.49 -8.79 44.70
N ASN A 118 2.59 -8.14 45.07
CA ASN A 118 3.02 -6.88 44.44
C ASN A 118 3.30 -7.07 42.95
N LEU A 119 4.02 -8.13 42.57
CA LEU A 119 4.28 -8.44 41.16
C LEU A 119 2.99 -8.65 40.37
N ARG A 120 2.03 -9.39 40.94
CA ARG A 120 0.71 -9.60 40.33
C ARG A 120 -0.04 -8.28 40.13
N ASP A 121 0.01 -7.40 41.11
CA ASP A 121 -0.72 -6.14 41.08
C ASP A 121 -0.09 -5.15 40.08
N GLU A 122 1.25 -5.08 40.00
CA GLU A 122 1.96 -4.33 38.96
C GLU A 122 1.66 -4.89 37.56
N LEU A 123 1.71 -6.21 37.36
CA LEU A 123 1.36 -6.83 36.07
C LEU A 123 -0.08 -6.50 35.65
N ARG A 124 -1.03 -6.52 36.58
CA ARG A 124 -2.43 -6.13 36.30
C ARG A 124 -2.51 -4.66 35.90
N LYS A 125 -1.79 -3.78 36.60
CA LYS A 125 -1.76 -2.34 36.32
C LYS A 125 -1.16 -2.05 34.96
N GLU A 126 -0.01 -2.63 34.63
CA GLU A 126 0.65 -2.47 33.33
C GLU A 126 -0.22 -3.00 32.19
N THR A 127 -0.83 -4.19 32.37
CA THR A 127 -1.73 -4.78 31.38
C THR A 127 -2.92 -3.85 31.11
N LEU A 128 -3.51 -3.27 32.17
CA LEU A 128 -4.63 -2.35 32.06
C LEU A 128 -4.20 -1.05 31.37
N GLN A 129 -3.02 -0.52 31.71
CA GLN A 129 -2.47 0.68 31.07
C GLN A 129 -2.22 0.47 29.58
N LEU A 130 -1.62 -0.66 29.19
CA LEU A 130 -1.41 -1.03 27.79
C LEU A 130 -2.74 -1.17 27.04
N ALA A 131 -3.74 -1.83 27.66
CA ALA A 131 -5.06 -1.96 27.06
C ALA A 131 -5.72 -0.60 26.82
N ARG A 132 -5.61 0.33 27.77
CA ARG A 132 -6.11 1.72 27.61
C ARG A 132 -5.39 2.45 26.48
N GLN A 133 -4.06 2.41 26.45
CA GLN A 133 -3.29 3.05 25.38
C GLN A 133 -3.60 2.46 24.00
N ASN A 134 -3.83 1.15 23.91
CA ASN A 134 -4.24 0.52 22.66
C ASN A 134 -5.60 1.02 22.17
N ILE A 135 -6.59 1.10 23.07
CA ILE A 135 -7.92 1.64 22.73
C ILE A 135 -7.83 3.12 22.33
N GLU A 136 -6.98 3.91 22.99
CA GLU A 136 -6.78 5.32 22.65
C GLU A 136 -6.07 5.52 21.29
N ASN A 137 -5.16 4.62 20.92
CA ASN A 137 -4.44 4.66 19.65
C ASN A 137 -5.26 4.13 18.47
N GLU A 138 -6.24 3.25 18.71
CA GLU A 138 -7.13 2.69 17.68
C GLU A 138 -7.76 3.74 16.76
N PRO A 139 -8.41 4.82 17.25
CA PRO A 139 -9.00 5.85 16.38
C PRO A 139 -7.95 6.55 15.51
N ARG A 140 -6.74 6.80 16.06
CA ARG A 140 -5.65 7.41 15.30
C ARG A 140 -5.17 6.52 14.16
N ILE A 141 -5.08 5.21 14.39
CA ILE A 141 -4.69 4.23 13.37
C ILE A 141 -5.76 4.15 12.27
N VAL A 142 -7.04 4.12 12.64
CA VAL A 142 -8.15 4.09 11.68
C VAL A 142 -8.16 5.36 10.81
N GLU A 143 -7.97 6.53 11.42
CA GLU A 143 -7.93 7.80 10.71
C GLU A 143 -6.75 7.84 9.70
N LEU A 144 -5.55 7.46 10.12
CA LEU A 144 -4.39 7.39 9.22
C LEU A 144 -4.61 6.41 8.06
N ARG A 145 -5.23 5.25 8.32
CA ARG A 145 -5.61 4.30 7.27
C ARG A 145 -6.61 4.90 6.29
N ASN A 146 -7.58 5.66 6.79
CA ASN A 146 -8.56 6.34 5.95
C ASN A 146 -7.90 7.41 5.07
N GLN A 147 -7.02 8.23 5.65
CA GLN A 147 -6.24 9.23 4.90
C GLN A 147 -5.40 8.59 3.79
N CYS A 148 -4.65 7.53 4.10
CA CYS A 148 -3.88 6.79 3.10
C CYS A 148 -4.78 6.21 1.99
N ARG A 149 -5.98 5.74 2.34
CA ARG A 149 -6.95 5.26 1.35
C ARG A 149 -7.40 6.40 0.45
N ILE A 150 -7.78 7.55 1.01
CA ILE A 150 -8.20 8.73 0.25
C ILE A 150 -7.09 9.13 -0.72
N ILE A 151 -5.89 9.41 -0.22
CA ILE A 151 -4.73 9.82 -1.04
C ILE A 151 -4.49 8.83 -2.19
N ARG A 152 -4.54 7.52 -1.93
CA ARG A 152 -4.37 6.50 -2.98
C ARG A 152 -5.48 6.56 -4.03
N THR A 153 -6.73 6.70 -3.60
CA THR A 153 -7.89 6.64 -4.51
C THR A 153 -8.20 7.95 -5.23
N THR A 154 -7.75 9.09 -4.71
CA THR A 154 -8.05 10.41 -5.28
C THR A 154 -6.80 11.04 -5.88
N GLU A 155 -5.81 11.33 -5.04
CA GLU A 155 -4.64 12.11 -5.45
C GLU A 155 -3.70 11.30 -6.34
N LEU A 156 -3.35 10.08 -5.93
CA LEU A 156 -2.46 9.22 -6.71
C LEU A 156 -3.12 8.83 -8.05
N ALA A 157 -4.37 8.37 -8.01
CA ALA A 157 -5.11 8.02 -9.23
C ALA A 157 -5.22 9.20 -10.22
N ALA A 158 -5.51 10.41 -9.74
CA ALA A 158 -5.58 11.60 -10.58
C ALA A 158 -4.21 12.04 -11.14
N ALA A 159 -3.12 11.81 -10.38
CA ALA A 159 -1.77 12.06 -10.88
C ALA A 159 -1.37 11.05 -11.96
N GLU A 160 -1.68 9.77 -11.77
CA GLU A 160 -1.46 8.71 -12.75
C GLU A 160 -2.26 8.95 -14.04
N GLU A 161 -3.52 9.36 -13.94
CA GLU A 161 -4.34 9.72 -15.10
C GLU A 161 -3.70 10.87 -15.91
N ARG A 162 -3.26 11.93 -15.23
CA ARG A 162 -2.57 13.06 -15.89
C ARG A 162 -1.26 12.63 -16.54
N LEU A 163 -0.50 11.77 -15.88
CA LEU A 163 0.75 11.24 -16.44
C LEU A 163 0.47 10.47 -17.73
N ASN A 164 -0.49 9.54 -17.70
CA ASN A 164 -0.86 8.74 -18.86
C ASN A 164 -1.34 9.61 -20.03
N GLU A 165 -2.12 10.66 -19.76
CA GLU A 165 -2.55 11.59 -20.80
C GLU A 165 -1.38 12.37 -21.42
N LEU A 166 -0.41 12.83 -20.60
CA LEU A 166 0.79 13.50 -21.11
C LEU A 166 1.68 12.55 -21.92
N GLU A 167 1.81 11.30 -21.50
CA GLU A 167 2.54 10.28 -22.25
C GLU A 167 1.88 10.00 -23.61
N ARG A 168 0.54 9.92 -23.64
CA ARG A 168 -0.22 9.80 -24.88
C ARG A 168 0.02 10.98 -25.82
N GLN A 169 -0.05 12.21 -25.31
CA GLN A 169 0.22 13.42 -26.10
C GLN A 169 1.65 13.46 -26.64
N LYS A 170 2.62 13.04 -25.81
CA LYS A 170 4.02 12.91 -26.23
C LYS A 170 4.16 11.89 -27.35
N GLU A 171 3.58 10.70 -27.22
CA GLU A 171 3.65 9.64 -28.24
C GLU A 171 3.01 10.09 -29.55
N GLU A 172 1.83 10.71 -29.47
CA GLU A 172 1.13 11.25 -30.64
C GLU A 172 1.97 12.31 -31.35
N THR A 173 2.53 13.25 -30.59
CA THR A 173 3.46 14.26 -31.12
C THR A 173 4.68 13.60 -31.78
N LEU A 174 5.32 12.66 -31.10
CA LEU A 174 6.50 11.97 -31.62
C LEU A 174 6.20 11.17 -32.90
N LYS A 175 5.00 10.60 -33.01
CA LYS A 175 4.51 9.96 -34.23
C LYS A 175 4.38 10.96 -35.38
N PHE A 176 3.76 12.13 -35.14
CA PHE A 176 3.57 13.17 -36.17
C PHE A 176 4.87 13.83 -36.65
N TYR A 177 5.85 13.94 -35.76
CA TYR A 177 7.16 14.53 -36.03
C TYR A 177 8.26 13.47 -36.21
N SER A 178 7.88 12.21 -36.39
CA SER A 178 8.86 11.17 -36.68
C SER A 178 9.57 11.48 -37.99
N PRO A 179 10.89 11.20 -38.11
CA PRO A 179 11.64 11.44 -39.34
C PRO A 179 10.96 10.83 -40.58
N GLY A 180 10.40 9.62 -40.44
CA GLY A 180 9.66 8.96 -41.52
C GLY A 180 8.39 9.70 -41.93
N THR A 181 7.57 10.15 -40.97
CA THR A 181 6.35 10.92 -41.27
C THR A 181 6.66 12.29 -41.88
N LEU A 182 7.72 12.95 -41.41
CA LEU A 182 8.17 14.22 -42.01
C LEU A 182 8.71 14.02 -43.43
N LEU A 183 9.51 12.98 -43.66
CA LEU A 183 10.02 12.63 -44.99
C LEU A 183 8.87 12.32 -45.95
N GLN A 184 7.87 11.56 -45.51
CA GLN A 184 6.68 11.25 -46.30
C GLN A 184 5.90 12.51 -46.67
N LYS A 185 5.69 13.46 -45.74
CA LYS A 185 5.03 14.74 -46.04
C LYS A 185 5.76 15.54 -47.12
N VAL A 186 7.10 15.53 -47.12
CA VAL A 186 7.88 16.19 -48.17
C VAL A 186 7.71 15.47 -49.51
N LEU A 187 7.70 14.13 -49.51
CA LEU A 187 7.46 13.34 -50.72
C LEU A 187 6.06 13.58 -51.29
N ASP A 188 5.03 13.62 -50.45
CA ASP A 188 3.65 13.94 -50.86
C ASP A 188 3.57 15.34 -51.48
N ALA A 189 4.31 16.31 -50.93
CA ALA A 189 4.41 17.66 -51.50
C ALA A 189 5.12 17.70 -52.86
N VAL A 190 6.10 16.81 -53.11
CA VAL A 190 6.71 16.64 -54.44
C VAL A 190 5.66 16.16 -55.42
N ASN A 191 5.00 15.03 -55.12
CA ASN A 191 4.00 14.41 -55.98
C ASN A 191 2.83 15.35 -56.28
N LYS A 192 2.33 16.05 -55.25
CA LYS A 192 1.25 17.03 -55.41
C LYS A 192 1.62 18.17 -56.37
N THR A 193 2.83 18.73 -56.26
CA THR A 193 3.27 19.80 -57.18
C THR A 193 3.48 19.29 -58.61
N ASP A 194 3.81 18.01 -58.79
CA ASP A 194 3.90 17.37 -60.10
C ASP A 194 2.51 17.18 -60.72
N GLU A 195 1.56 16.64 -59.95
CA GLU A 195 0.15 16.49 -60.36
C GLU A 195 -0.48 17.84 -60.73
N GLU A 196 -0.27 18.89 -59.92
CA GLU A 196 -0.73 20.25 -60.22
C GLU A 196 -0.11 20.80 -61.52
N SER A 197 1.13 20.43 -61.82
CA SER A 197 1.80 20.81 -63.07
C SER A 197 1.18 20.10 -64.28
N GLU A 198 0.81 18.82 -64.13
CA GLU A 198 0.12 18.05 -65.17
C GLU A 198 -1.30 18.55 -65.41
N VAL A 199 -2.03 18.92 -64.34
CA VAL A 199 -3.35 19.57 -64.48
C VAL A 199 -3.21 20.89 -65.22
N LEU A 200 -2.23 21.72 -64.85
CA LEU A 200 -1.97 23.00 -65.53
C LEU A 200 -1.62 22.79 -67.02
N HIS A 201 -0.90 21.72 -67.34
CA HIS A 201 -0.59 21.35 -68.72
C HIS A 201 -1.85 20.95 -69.51
N LYS A 202 -2.76 20.17 -68.91
CA LYS A 202 -4.06 19.83 -69.52
C LYS A 202 -4.90 21.08 -69.80
N GLN A 203 -4.98 22.00 -68.85
CA GLN A 203 -5.70 23.27 -69.03
C GLN A 203 -5.19 24.09 -70.22
N LEU A 204 -3.87 24.05 -70.50
CA LEU A 204 -3.31 24.70 -71.68
C LEU A 204 -3.79 24.03 -72.98
N LEU A 205 -3.82 22.69 -73.02
CA LEU A 205 -4.28 21.93 -74.18
C LEU A 205 -5.77 22.16 -74.46
N GLU A 206 -6.56 22.26 -73.40
CA GLU A 206 -8.00 22.57 -73.43
C GLU A 206 -8.28 24.05 -73.71
N LYS A 207 -7.23 24.88 -73.80
CA LYS A 207 -7.29 26.34 -74.00
C LYS A 207 -8.04 27.09 -72.90
N GLU A 208 -8.12 26.52 -71.69
CA GLU A 208 -8.70 27.15 -70.50
C GLU A 208 -7.79 28.24 -69.92
N ILE A 209 -6.50 28.22 -70.27
CA ILE A 209 -5.49 29.20 -69.84
C ILE A 209 -4.67 29.70 -71.04
N ASP A 210 -4.32 30.98 -71.03
CA ASP A 210 -3.43 31.56 -72.04
C ASP A 210 -1.95 31.18 -71.79
N LEU A 211 -1.15 31.22 -72.86
CA LEU A 211 0.24 30.78 -72.83
C LEU A 211 1.10 31.58 -71.84
N SER A 212 0.86 32.88 -71.69
CA SER A 212 1.65 33.72 -70.80
C SER A 212 1.39 33.35 -69.33
N SER A 213 0.11 33.21 -68.96
CA SER A 213 -0.30 32.76 -67.64
C SER A 213 0.16 31.34 -67.34
N PHE A 214 0.15 30.45 -68.33
CA PHE A 214 0.68 29.09 -68.20
C PHE A 214 2.17 29.12 -67.85
N ILE A 215 2.99 29.81 -68.64
CA ILE A 215 4.46 29.84 -68.42
C ILE A 215 4.78 30.36 -67.02
N GLN A 216 4.09 31.41 -66.57
CA GLN A 216 4.31 31.99 -65.24
C GLN A 216 3.94 31.00 -64.13
N LYS A 217 2.77 30.36 -64.19
CA LYS A 217 2.30 29.40 -63.18
C LYS A 217 3.14 28.13 -63.19
N TYR A 218 3.46 27.60 -64.37
CA TYR A 218 4.25 26.39 -64.54
C TYR A 218 5.66 26.55 -64.01
N LYS A 219 6.32 27.69 -64.31
CA LYS A 219 7.65 28.01 -63.76
C LYS A 219 7.63 28.02 -62.22
N LYS A 220 6.58 28.59 -61.61
CA LYS A 220 6.42 28.63 -60.16
C LYS A 220 6.25 27.22 -59.57
N LEU A 221 5.38 26.40 -60.16
CA LEU A 221 5.15 25.01 -59.73
C LEU A 221 6.42 24.16 -59.85
N ARG A 222 7.11 24.21 -61.00
CA ARG A 222 8.36 23.46 -61.20
C ARG A 222 9.48 23.91 -60.26
N THR A 223 9.59 25.20 -59.98
CA THR A 223 10.53 25.71 -58.96
C THR A 223 10.22 25.13 -57.59
N SER A 224 8.94 25.08 -57.19
CA SER A 224 8.53 24.48 -55.92
C SER A 224 8.79 22.97 -55.88
N HIS A 225 8.47 22.25 -56.96
CA HIS A 225 8.71 20.82 -57.09
C HIS A 225 10.20 20.52 -56.87
N HIS A 226 11.10 21.19 -57.60
CA HIS A 226 12.54 20.98 -57.45
C HIS A 226 13.04 21.30 -56.05
N LYS A 227 12.51 22.36 -55.40
CA LYS A 227 12.84 22.69 -54.00
C LYS A 227 12.44 21.55 -53.06
N HIS A 228 11.23 21.00 -53.21
CA HIS A 228 10.77 19.86 -52.41
C HIS A 228 11.61 18.60 -52.70
N SER A 229 11.94 18.30 -53.96
CA SER A 229 12.74 17.13 -54.33
C SER A 229 14.16 17.20 -53.75
N LEU A 230 14.80 18.37 -53.81
CA LEU A 230 16.13 18.58 -53.21
C LEU A 230 16.06 18.44 -51.68
N THR A 231 15.01 19.00 -51.05
CA THR A 231 14.80 18.88 -49.61
C THR A 231 14.59 17.41 -49.20
N HIS A 232 13.80 16.65 -49.96
CA HIS A 232 13.58 15.22 -49.73
C HIS A 232 14.88 14.41 -49.89
N LEU A 233 15.68 14.69 -50.92
CA LEU A 233 16.96 14.03 -51.15
C LEU A 233 17.96 14.31 -50.01
N ALA A 234 18.05 15.57 -49.57
CA ALA A 234 18.88 15.96 -48.44
C ALA A 234 18.41 15.30 -47.14
N ALA A 235 17.10 15.29 -46.87
CA ALA A 235 16.55 14.63 -45.68
C ALA A 235 16.80 13.11 -45.70
N LYS A 236 16.66 12.45 -46.85
CA LYS A 236 16.89 11.01 -47.00
C LYS A 236 18.37 10.62 -46.82
N THR A 237 19.30 11.49 -47.20
CA THR A 237 20.75 11.25 -47.05
C THR A 237 21.26 11.52 -45.64
N ILE A 238 20.53 12.30 -44.84
CA ILE A 238 20.88 12.62 -43.45
C ILE A 238 20.21 11.64 -42.46
N CYS A 239 19.02 11.12 -42.79
CA CYS A 239 18.24 10.22 -41.92
C CYS A 239 18.53 8.72 -42.13
N LEU A 240 19.38 8.35 -43.09
CA LEU A 240 19.94 7.01 -43.30
C LEU A 240 21.39 6.97 -42.82
#